data_AF-A0A841SXC8-F1
#
_entry.id   AF-A0A841SXC8-F1
#
_cell.length_a   1.000
_cell.length_b   1.000
_cell.length_c   1.000
_cell.angle_alpha   90.00
_cell.angle_beta   90.00
_cell.angle_gamma   90.00
#
_symmetry.space_group_name_H-M   'P 1'
#
loop_
_entity.id
_entity.type
_entity.pdbx_description
1 polymer ?
#
loop_
_entity_poly.entity_id
_entity_poly.type
_entity_poly.pdbx_seq_one_letter_code
_entity_poly.pdbx_strand_id
1 'polypeptide(L)' 'MRIYSFDKGTGKEITAYNSQNAIFSKIVKHDKPIHVGCIYVEPGGTVGAHQAPIHLGMAAIVIEGEDLNPSMNEVDWQGE' A
#
# COMPACT_ATOMS: atom_id res chain seq x y z
N MET A 1 -19.23 -4.49 -9.08
CA MET A 1 -18.20 -4.81 -8.07
C MET A 1 -17.00 -5.46 -8.75
N ARG A 2 -15.78 -5.11 -8.37
CA ARG A 2 -14.54 -5.78 -8.83
C ARG A 2 -13.75 -6.19 -7.60
N ILE A 3 -13.21 -7.41 -7.60
CA ILE A 3 -12.40 -7.97 -6.52
C ILE A 3 -10.95 -8.02 -7.00
N TYR A 4 -10.02 -7.54 -6.19
CA TYR A 4 -8.59 -7.53 -6.49
C TYR A 4 -7.84 -8.29 -5.39
N SER A 5 -6.93 -9.18 -5.80
CA SER A 5 -5.93 -9.75 -4.89
C SER A 5 -4.70 -8.87 -4.89
N PHE A 6 -4.07 -8.76 -3.72
CA PHE A 6 -2.79 -8.10 -3.52
C PHE A 6 -1.81 -9.01 -2.77
N ASP A 7 -1.99 -10.33 -2.91
CA ASP A 7 -1.05 -11.32 -2.40
C ASP A 7 0.35 -11.16 -3.01
N LYS A 8 1.35 -11.74 -2.33
CA LYS A 8 2.76 -11.69 -2.75
C LYS A 8 3.04 -12.20 -4.17
N GLY A 9 2.23 -13.11 -4.69
CA GLY A 9 2.37 -13.67 -6.05
C GLY A 9 1.80 -12.77 -7.15
N THR A 10 0.98 -11.78 -6.80
CA THR A 10 0.34 -10.87 -7.76
C THR A 10 1.09 -9.53 -7.93
N GLY A 11 2.01 -9.22 -7.03
CA GLY A 11 2.78 -7.99 -7.04
C GLY A 11 4.10 -8.07 -7.80
N LYS A 12 4.84 -6.96 -7.77
CA LYS A 12 6.21 -6.87 -8.26
C LYS A 12 7.14 -6.47 -7.11
N GLU A 13 8.30 -7.09 -7.06
CA GLU A 13 9.34 -6.69 -6.12
C GLU A 13 9.71 -5.21 -6.31
N ILE A 14 9.84 -4.50 -5.20
CA ILE A 14 10.36 -3.13 -5.17
C ILE A 14 11.87 -3.22 -5.10
N THR A 15 12.54 -2.91 -6.22
CA THR A 15 14.02 -2.94 -6.31
C THR A 15 14.66 -1.55 -6.19
N ALA A 16 13.84 -0.50 -6.12
CA ALA A 16 14.31 0.88 -6.02
C ALA A 16 14.57 1.29 -4.56
N TYR A 17 15.38 2.34 -4.39
CA TYR A 17 15.64 3.01 -3.11
C TYR A 17 16.21 2.11 -2.01
N ASN A 18 16.92 1.04 -2.38
CA ASN A 18 17.45 0.02 -1.45
C ASN A 18 16.34 -0.70 -0.66
N SER A 19 15.16 -0.85 -1.26
CA SER A 19 14.10 -1.69 -0.72
C SER A 19 14.52 -3.16 -0.78
N GLN A 20 14.08 -3.95 0.20
CA GLN A 20 14.39 -5.38 0.32
C GLN A 20 13.14 -6.12 0.79
N ASN A 21 12.87 -7.28 0.20
CA ASN A 21 11.75 -8.16 0.56
C ASN A 21 10.40 -7.40 0.66
N ALA A 22 10.18 -6.49 -0.29
CA ALA A 22 8.98 -5.66 -0.35
C ALA A 22 8.34 -5.81 -1.74
N ILE A 23 7.02 -6.00 -1.77
CA ILE A 23 6.26 -6.32 -2.96
C ILE A 23 5.17 -5.26 -3.14
N PHE A 24 5.11 -4.64 -4.32
CA PHE A 24 4.09 -3.67 -4.68
C PHE A 24 3.04 -4.29 -5.62
N SER A 25 1.79 -4.27 -5.19
CA SER A 25 0.63 -4.73 -5.96
C SER A 25 -0.23 -3.54 -6.37
N LYS A 26 -0.39 -3.31 -7.67
CA LYS A 26 -1.19 -2.19 -8.19
C LYS A 26 -2.68 -2.52 -8.14
N ILE A 27 -3.48 -1.65 -7.51
CA ILE A 27 -4.93 -1.86 -7.34
C ILE A 27 -5.72 -1.13 -8.43
N VAL A 28 -5.39 0.14 -8.69
CA VAL A 28 -6.11 0.95 -9.68
C VAL A 28 -5.16 1.43 -10.78
N LYS A 29 -5.64 1.35 -12.02
CA LYS A 29 -5.09 2.12 -13.14
C LYS A 29 -6.11 3.21 -13.46
N HIS A 30 -5.72 4.47 -13.24
CA HIS A 30 -6.54 5.64 -13.54
C HIS A 30 -5.77 6.54 -14.50
N ASP A 31 -6.53 7.29 -15.31
CA ASP A 31 -6.05 8.24 -16.32
C ASP A 31 -5.47 9.54 -15.70
N LYS A 32 -5.65 9.71 -14.39
CA LYS A 32 -5.15 10.82 -13.58
C LYS A 32 -3.84 10.35 -12.91
N PRO A 33 -2.95 11.26 -12.48
CA PRO A 33 -1.69 10.89 -11.82
C PRO A 33 -1.92 10.41 -10.38
N ILE A 34 -2.75 9.38 -10.21
CA ILE A 34 -3.09 8.75 -8.94
C ILE A 34 -2.55 7.32 -8.98
N HIS A 35 -1.76 6.98 -7.98
CA HIS A 35 -1.22 5.65 -7.79
C HIS A 35 -1.85 5.05 -6.55
N VAL A 36 -2.66 3.99 -6.72
CA VAL A 36 -3.23 3.21 -5.62
C VAL A 36 -2.66 1.80 -5.71
N GLY A 37 -2.02 1.37 -4.63
CA GLY A 37 -1.44 0.04 -4.52
C GLY A 37 -1.34 -0.41 -3.08
N CYS A 38 -0.99 -1.67 -2.91
CA CYS A 38 -0.66 -2.29 -1.63
C CYS A 38 0.83 -2.60 -1.63
N ILE A 39 1.49 -2.37 -0.49
CA ILE A 39 2.85 -2.85 -0.26
C ILE A 39 2.76 -3.97 0.77
N TYR A 40 3.22 -5.15 0.39
CA TYR A 40 3.47 -6.25 1.31
C TYR A 40 4.95 -6.25 1.68
N VAL A 41 5.26 -6.18 2.98
CA VAL A 41 6.63 -6.21 3.49
C VAL A 41 6.81 -7.52 4.24
N GLU A 42 7.72 -8.36 3.76
CA GLU A 42 8.02 -9.63 4.43
C GLU A 42 8.78 -9.39 5.75
N PRO A 43 8.82 -10.38 6.66
CA PRO A 43 9.64 -10.29 7.87
C PRO A 43 11.10 -9.89 7.56
N GLY A 44 11.58 -8.83 8.22
CA GLY A 44 12.91 -8.27 7.98
C GLY A 44 13.04 -7.45 6.69
N GLY A 45 11.97 -7.27 5.93
CA GLY A 45 11.92 -6.41 4.75
C GLY A 45 11.92 -4.93 5.10
N THR A 46 12.31 -4.12 4.12
CA THR A 46 12.40 -2.66 4.24
C THR A 46 11.91 -1.99 2.97
N VAL A 47 11.10 -0.94 3.10
CA VAL A 47 10.78 -0.03 1.99
C VAL A 47 11.71 1.17 2.08
N GLY A 48 12.48 1.40 1.02
CA GLY A 48 13.43 2.49 0.94
C GLY A 48 12.76 3.87 1.02
N ALA A 49 13.34 4.76 1.82
CA ALA A 49 12.87 6.13 1.91
C ALA A 49 13.17 6.90 0.62
N HIS A 50 12.19 7.66 0.15
CA HIS A 50 12.31 8.54 -1.01
C HIS A 50 11.29 9.68 -0.93
N GLN A 51 11.57 10.77 -1.63
CA GLN A 51 10.58 11.82 -1.85
C GLN A 51 9.51 11.30 -2.83
N ALA A 52 8.23 11.47 -2.47
CA ALA A 52 7.14 11.09 -3.36
C ALA A 52 7.24 11.84 -4.69
N PRO A 53 7.17 11.15 -5.84
CA PRO A 53 7.29 11.79 -7.16
C PRO A 53 6.07 12.67 -7.51
N ILE A 54 4.99 12.59 -6.74
CA ILE A 54 3.75 13.32 -6.93
C ILE A 54 3.64 14.43 -5.86
N HIS A 55 3.27 15.64 -6.29
CA HIS A 55 3.23 16.83 -5.44
C HIS A 55 1.89 17.00 -4.69
N LEU A 56 0.91 16.11 -4.95
CA LEU A 56 -0.45 16.14 -4.39
C LEU A 56 -0.57 15.47 -3.02
N GLY A 57 0.52 14.87 -2.52
CA GLY A 57 0.57 14.15 -1.23
C GLY A 57 0.46 12.63 -1.35
N MET A 58 0.62 11.94 -0.23
CA MET A 58 0.56 10.49 -0.10
C MET A 58 -0.19 10.12 1.18
N ALA A 59 -1.09 9.16 1.09
CA ALA A 59 -1.68 8.50 2.25
C ALA A 59 -1.20 7.05 2.28
N ALA A 60 -0.78 6.59 3.45
CA ALA A 60 -0.44 5.20 3.72
C ALA A 60 -1.36 4.68 4.84
N ILE A 61 -1.90 3.48 4.65
CA ILE A 61 -2.75 2.80 5.62
C ILE A 61 -2.07 1.49 5.94
N VAL A 62 -1.76 1.28 7.22
CA VAL A 62 -1.24 -0.01 7.69
C VAL A 62 -2.44 -0.92 7.95
N ILE A 63 -2.52 -2.02 7.20
CA ILE A 63 -3.63 -2.97 7.25
C ILE A 63 -3.34 -4.09 8.26
N GLU A 64 -2.07 -4.51 8.36
CA GLU A 64 -1.59 -5.54 9.28
C GLU A 64 -0.15 -5.23 9.73
N GLY A 65 0.21 -5.68 10.93
CA GLY A 65 1.56 -5.55 11.48
C GLY A 65 1.62 -6.04 12.93
N GLU A 66 2.78 -6.52 13.38
CA GLU A 66 2.98 -7.07 14.73
C GLU A 66 2.72 -6.02 15.83
N ASP A 67 3.19 -4.80 15.61
CA ASP A 67 3.00 -3.66 16.52
C ASP A 67 1.79 -2.77 16.13
N LEU A 68 0.96 -3.23 15.18
CA LEU A 68 -0.23 -2.48 14.78
C LEU A 68 -1.27 -2.55 15.89
N ASN A 69 -1.43 -1.45 16.63
CA ASN A 69 -2.54 -1.26 17.57
C ASN A 69 -3.51 -0.20 17.03
N PRO A 70 -4.45 -0.58 16.15
CA PRO A 70 -5.34 0.39 15.52
C PRO A 70 -6.42 0.82 16.51
N SER A 71 -6.31 2.02 17.09
CA SER A 71 -7.44 2.67 17.77
C SER A 71 -8.35 3.33 16.72
N MET A 72 -9.16 2.52 16.06
CA MET A 72 -10.14 3.00 15.08
C MET A 72 -11.43 3.39 15.81
N ASN A 73 -11.95 4.57 15.52
CA ASN A 73 -13.32 4.92 15.92
C ASN A 73 -14.27 4.23 14.96
N GLU A 74 -15.19 3.42 15.49
CA GLU A 74 -16.28 2.87 14.71
C GLU A 74 -17.20 4.04 14.30
N VAL A 75 -17.44 4.15 13.00
CA VAL A 75 -18.38 5.10 12.42
C VAL A 75 -19.42 4.31 11.65
N ASP A 76 -20.69 4.51 12.01
CA ASP A 76 -21.80 3.90 11.27
C ASP A 76 -21.78 4.41 9.83
N TRP A 77 -21.57 3.48 8.91
CA TRP A 77 -21.61 3.77 7.49
C TRP A 77 -23.06 4.03 7.06
N GLN A 78 -23.39 5.28 6.75
CA GLN A 78 -24.73 5.70 6.31
C GLN A 78 -24.84 5.71 4.77
N GLY A 79 -24.68 4.54 4.15
CA GLY A 79 -24.54 4.39 2.70
C GLY A 79 -25.43 5.24 1.79
N GLU A 80 -24.90 5.57 0.61
CA GLU A 80 -25.64 5.93 -0.61
C GLU A 80 -25.52 4.79 -1.65
#